data_AF-A0A353DJC0-F1
#
_entry.id   AF-A0A353DJC0-F1
#
_cell.length_a   1.000
_cell.length_b   1.000
_cell.length_c   1.000
_cell.angle_alpha   90.00
_cell.angle_beta   90.00
_cell.angle_gamma   90.00
#
_symmetry.space_group_name_H-M   'P 1'
#
loop_
_entity.id
_entity.type
_entity.pdbx_description
1 polymer ?
#
loop_
_entity_poly.entity_id
_entity_poly.type
_entity_poly.pdbx_seq_one_letter_code
_entity_poly.pdbx_strand_id
1 'polypeptide(L)'
;MHTFRSVAAVTLFFALVVASLANESESEQSGELSFVDLFNGKDLTNWIDVNTSPDTWSVKDGLLVCTGKPIGVMRSTKMYENFILVVEWRHMEAGGNSGVFLWSDAKPEGNRLPRGMEVQ
;
A
#
# COMPACT_ATOMS: atom_id res chain seq x y z
N MET A 1 13.31 32.43 71.09
CA MET A 1 12.74 33.26 70.02
C MET A 1 13.27 32.75 68.69
N HIS A 2 12.37 32.49 67.76
CA HIS A 2 12.54 31.65 66.58
C HIS A 2 13.56 32.16 65.56
N THR A 3 14.35 31.26 64.97
CA THR A 3 15.07 31.51 63.72
C THR A 3 14.76 30.38 62.72
N PHE A 4 13.96 30.72 61.70
CA PHE A 4 13.80 29.95 60.47
C PHE A 4 14.94 30.34 59.51
N ARG A 5 15.55 29.37 58.82
CA ARG A 5 16.33 29.61 57.60
C ARG A 5 16.08 28.52 56.54
N SER A 6 15.35 28.94 55.52
CA SER A 6 15.41 28.62 54.08
C SER A 6 15.44 27.17 53.59
N VAL A 7 14.30 26.74 53.03
CA VAL A 7 14.25 25.80 51.90
C VAL A 7 13.65 26.56 50.72
N ALA A 8 14.47 27.00 49.77
CA ALA A 8 13.99 27.61 48.53
C ALA A 8 15.04 27.41 47.44
N ALA A 9 15.16 26.18 46.92
CA ALA A 9 16.00 25.92 45.74
C ALA A 9 15.64 24.59 45.06
N VAL A 10 14.37 24.34 44.72
CA VAL A 10 14.03 23.19 43.84
C VAL A 10 12.97 23.50 42.77
N THR A 11 12.23 24.60 42.86
CA THR A 11 10.98 24.73 42.08
C THR A 11 11.04 25.53 40.79
N LEU A 12 12.22 25.80 40.20
CA LEU A 12 12.30 26.61 38.97
C LEU A 12 12.79 25.85 37.71
N PHE A 13 13.37 24.65 37.85
CA PHE A 13 13.92 23.94 36.69
C PHE A 13 12.90 23.05 35.94
N PHE A 14 11.77 22.70 36.57
CA PHE A 14 10.81 21.77 35.97
C PHE A 14 9.78 22.44 35.03
N ALA A 15 9.58 23.76 35.12
CA ALA A 15 8.62 24.46 34.28
C ALA A 15 9.14 24.72 32.85
N LEU A 16 10.45 24.80 32.66
CA LEU A 16 11.05 25.11 31.35
C LEU A 16 11.09 23.90 30.39
N VAL A 17 11.14 22.68 30.92
CA VAL A 17 11.20 21.46 30.08
C VAL A 17 9.83 21.11 29.50
N VAL A 18 8.73 21.38 30.22
CA VAL A 18 7.38 21.06 29.75
C VAL A 18 6.92 21.99 28.62
N ALA A 19 7.37 23.25 28.59
CA ALA A 19 7.02 24.20 27.53
C ALA A 19 7.64 23.84 26.17
N SER A 20 8.74 23.08 26.14
CA SER A 20 9.43 22.73 24.90
C SER A 20 8.84 21.51 24.18
N LEU A 21 7.90 20.79 24.80
CA LEU A 21 7.27 19.59 24.22
C LEU A 21 5.91 19.88 23.56
N ALA A 22 5.44 21.12 23.57
CA ALA A 22 4.06 21.45 23.19
C ALA A 22 3.90 21.93 21.74
N ASN A 23 4.90 21.83 20.86
CA ASN A 23 4.77 22.36 19.51
C ASN A 23 5.51 21.55 18.43
N GLU A 24 5.27 20.25 18.38
CA GLU A 24 5.33 19.53 17.11
C GLU A 24 3.92 19.55 16.51
N SER A 25 3.56 20.67 15.88
CA SER A 25 2.50 20.64 14.88
C SER A 25 3.04 19.82 13.72
N GLU A 26 2.66 18.54 13.63
CA GLU A 26 2.81 17.77 12.40
C GLU A 26 2.12 18.58 11.30
N SER A 27 2.92 19.21 10.45
CA SER A 27 2.39 19.85 9.26
C SER A 27 1.89 18.73 8.36
N GLU A 28 0.58 18.46 8.39
CA GLU A 28 -0.09 17.68 7.36
C GLU A 28 0.15 18.38 6.03
N GLN A 29 1.17 17.92 5.31
CA GLN A 29 1.33 18.27 3.91
C GLN A 29 0.20 17.56 3.16
N SER A 30 -0.97 18.21 3.13
CA SER A 30 -2.10 17.86 2.29
C SER A 30 -1.70 18.08 0.82
N GLY A 31 -0.83 17.23 0.29
CA GLY A 31 -0.64 17.12 -1.14
C GLY A 31 -1.95 16.66 -1.76
N GLU A 32 -2.42 17.34 -2.80
CA GLU A 32 -3.62 16.88 -3.52
C GLU A 32 -3.40 15.44 -4.00
N LEU A 33 -4.36 14.56 -3.71
CA LEU A 33 -4.36 13.20 -4.23
C LEU A 33 -4.48 13.28 -5.76
N SER A 34 -3.53 12.66 -6.45
CA SER A 34 -3.55 12.51 -7.90
C SER A 34 -3.49 11.04 -8.27
N PHE A 35 -4.23 10.68 -9.31
CA PHE A 35 -4.15 9.35 -9.89
C PHE A 35 -2.87 9.22 -10.72
N VAL A 36 -2.27 8.04 -10.65
CA VAL A 36 -1.16 7.63 -11.49
C VAL A 36 -1.51 6.32 -12.18
N ASP A 37 -1.06 6.17 -13.42
CA ASP A 37 -1.30 4.95 -14.18
C ASP A 37 -0.52 3.79 -13.59
N LEU A 38 -1.24 2.79 -13.06
CA LEU A 38 -0.63 1.55 -12.59
C LEU A 38 -0.16 0.68 -13.77
N PHE A 39 -0.94 0.66 -14.84
CA PHE A 39 -0.62 0.01 -16.11
C PHE A 39 -0.31 1.06 -17.17
N ASN A 40 0.83 0.93 -17.85
CA ASN A 40 1.33 1.92 -18.81
C ASN A 40 0.69 1.82 -20.22
N GLY A 41 -0.26 0.90 -20.43
CA GLY A 41 -0.94 0.70 -21.71
C GLY A 41 -0.12 -0.01 -22.80
N LYS A 42 1.13 -0.40 -22.51
CA LYS A 42 2.09 -0.85 -23.54
C LYS A 42 2.71 -2.20 -23.23
N ASP A 43 3.13 -2.42 -21.98
CA ASP A 43 3.89 -3.59 -21.59
C ASP A 43 3.78 -3.89 -20.09
N LEU A 44 4.49 -4.94 -19.65
CA LEU A 44 4.46 -5.43 -18.28
C LEU A 44 5.62 -4.91 -17.41
N THR A 45 6.30 -3.82 -17.81
CA THR A 45 7.49 -3.29 -17.09
C THR A 45 7.21 -2.98 -15.61
N ASN A 46 5.99 -2.59 -15.26
CA ASN A 46 5.57 -2.28 -13.89
C ASN A 46 4.99 -3.48 -13.13
N TRP A 47 5.10 -4.68 -13.69
CA TRP A 47 4.51 -5.90 -13.15
C TRP A 47 5.58 -6.96 -12.87
N ILE A 48 5.34 -7.74 -11.82
CA ILE A 48 6.17 -8.87 -11.42
C ILE A 48 5.28 -10.11 -11.46
N ASP A 49 5.66 -11.07 -12.30
CA ASP A 49 5.06 -12.41 -12.25
C ASP A 49 5.37 -13.07 -10.91
N VAL A 50 4.36 -13.69 -10.31
CA VAL A 50 4.51 -14.38 -9.02
C VAL A 50 4.62 -15.89 -9.22
N ASN A 51 3.69 -16.46 -9.99
CA ASN A 51 3.62 -17.91 -10.16
C ASN A 51 2.83 -18.32 -11.41
N THR A 52 2.93 -17.56 -12.50
CA THR A 52 2.31 -17.93 -13.76
C THR A 52 3.34 -18.46 -14.78
N SER A 53 2.97 -18.52 -16.05
CA SER A 53 3.88 -18.88 -17.15
C SER A 53 4.14 -17.65 -18.03
N PRO A 54 5.24 -17.61 -18.80
CA PRO A 54 5.59 -16.44 -19.62
C PRO A 54 4.51 -16.01 -20.63
N ASP A 55 3.58 -16.89 -20.96
CA ASP A 55 2.46 -16.69 -21.88
C ASP A 55 1.12 -16.41 -21.17
N THR A 56 1.07 -16.42 -19.84
CA THR A 56 -0.17 -16.20 -19.09
C THR A 56 -0.64 -14.75 -19.17
N TRP A 57 0.29 -13.80 -19.13
CA TRP A 57 0.00 -12.36 -19.18
C TRP A 57 0.56 -11.73 -20.44
N SER A 58 -0.24 -10.88 -21.08
CA SER A 58 0.17 -10.17 -22.29
C SER A 58 -0.51 -8.81 -22.38
N VAL A 59 0.00 -7.96 -23.27
CA VAL A 59 -0.66 -6.71 -23.66
C VAL A 59 -1.15 -6.84 -25.09
N LYS A 60 -2.44 -6.61 -25.30
CA LYS A 60 -3.09 -6.64 -26.62
C LYS A 60 -4.03 -5.46 -26.77
N ASP A 61 -3.82 -4.66 -27.82
CA ASP A 61 -4.66 -3.50 -28.13
C ASP A 61 -4.81 -2.52 -26.95
N GLY A 62 -3.73 -2.32 -26.18
CA GLY A 62 -3.73 -1.46 -24.99
C GLY A 62 -4.41 -2.07 -23.76
N LEU A 63 -4.80 -3.35 -23.82
CA LEU A 63 -5.38 -4.09 -22.70
C LEU A 63 -4.37 -5.06 -22.11
N LEU A 64 -4.36 -5.15 -20.78
CA LEU A 64 -3.67 -6.20 -20.04
C LEU A 64 -4.57 -7.44 -20.01
N VAL A 65 -4.11 -8.55 -20.59
CA VAL A 65 -4.90 -9.75 -20.82
C VAL A 65 -4.27 -10.95 -20.11
N CYS A 66 -5.12 -11.77 -19.48
CA CYS A 66 -4.74 -13.01 -18.81
C CYS A 66 -5.40 -14.23 -19.45
N THR A 67 -4.65 -15.31 -19.65
CA THR A 67 -5.21 -16.60 -20.07
C THR A 67 -5.79 -17.41 -18.90
N GLY A 68 -5.43 -17.06 -17.67
CA GLY A 68 -5.76 -17.80 -16.45
C GLY A 68 -5.06 -19.16 -16.33
N LYS A 69 -4.09 -19.46 -17.21
CA LYS A 69 -3.43 -20.77 -17.30
C LYS A 69 -1.90 -20.61 -17.23
N PRO A 70 -1.23 -21.19 -16.22
CA PRO A 70 -1.82 -21.78 -15.02
C PRO A 70 -2.49 -20.71 -14.14
N ILE A 71 -3.32 -21.16 -13.18
CA ILE A 71 -3.88 -20.26 -12.15
C ILE A 71 -2.71 -19.66 -11.35
N GLY A 72 -2.73 -18.34 -11.20
CA GLY A 72 -1.75 -17.59 -10.45
C GLY A 72 -1.97 -16.09 -10.62
N VAL A 73 -1.02 -15.31 -10.12
CA VAL A 73 -1.15 -13.85 -10.10
C VAL A 73 0.13 -13.18 -10.62
N MET A 74 0.01 -11.91 -10.96
CA MET A 74 1.12 -10.97 -11.00
C MET A 74 0.79 -9.81 -10.06
N ARG A 75 1.81 -9.04 -9.67
CA ARG A 75 1.64 -7.86 -8.81
C ARG A 75 2.32 -6.64 -9.39
N SER A 76 1.95 -5.46 -8.91
CA SER A 76 2.74 -4.25 -9.14
C SER A 76 4.14 -4.39 -8.54
N THR A 77 5.12 -3.74 -9.17
CA THR A 77 6.49 -3.66 -8.64
C THR A 77 6.55 -2.99 -7.28
N LYS A 78 5.80 -1.89 -7.13
CA LYS A 78 5.64 -1.11 -5.88
C LYS A 78 4.57 -1.71 -4.96
N MET A 79 4.82 -1.63 -3.65
CA MET A 79 3.83 -1.91 -2.60
C MET A 79 3.10 -0.62 -2.22
N TYR A 80 1.80 -0.74 -1.96
CA TYR A 80 0.94 0.36 -1.54
C TYR A 80 0.22 0.01 -0.25
N GLU A 81 0.11 0.97 0.65
CA GLU A 81 -0.60 0.83 1.92
C GLU A 81 -1.97 1.50 1.82
N ASN A 82 -1.99 2.83 1.71
CA ASN A 82 -3.19 3.63 1.53
C ASN A 82 -3.29 4.09 0.06
N PHE A 83 -4.38 3.76 -0.62
CA PHE A 83 -4.58 4.11 -2.02
C PHE A 83 -6.07 4.17 -2.39
N ILE A 84 -6.35 4.87 -3.48
CA ILE A 84 -7.60 4.75 -4.23
C ILE A 84 -7.23 4.06 -5.54
N LEU A 85 -7.83 2.88 -5.79
CA LEU A 85 -7.63 2.13 -7.03
C LEU A 85 -8.88 2.20 -7.89
N VAL A 86 -8.71 2.61 -9.14
CA VAL A 86 -9.74 2.53 -10.17
C VAL A 86 -9.25 1.53 -11.22
N VAL A 87 -10.07 0.54 -11.51
CA VAL A 87 -9.78 -0.48 -12.52
C VAL A 87 -11.05 -0.80 -13.29
N GLU A 88 -10.93 -0.89 -14.60
CA GLU A 88 -11.97 -1.41 -15.48
C GLU A 88 -11.57 -2.81 -15.93
N TRP A 89 -12.52 -3.74 -15.93
CA TRP A 89 -12.27 -5.12 -16.29
C TRP A 89 -13.45 -5.72 -17.03
N ARG A 90 -13.19 -6.81 -17.78
CA ARG A 90 -14.20 -7.67 -18.39
C ARG A 90 -13.68 -9.08 -18.53
N HIS A 91 -14.56 -10.08 -18.45
CA HIS A 91 -14.21 -11.42 -18.88
C HIS A 91 -14.24 -11.51 -20.42
N MET A 92 -13.24 -12.19 -20.98
CA MET A 92 -13.15 -12.41 -22.42
C MET A 92 -13.93 -13.65 -22.87
N GLU A 93 -14.31 -14.52 -21.93
CA GLU A 93 -15.07 -15.74 -22.13
C GLU A 93 -16.23 -15.82 -21.13
N ALA A 94 -17.31 -16.48 -21.52
CA ALA A 94 -18.43 -16.74 -20.61
C ALA A 94 -18.00 -17.65 -19.46
N GLY A 95 -18.37 -17.30 -18.23
CA GLY A 95 -17.97 -18.05 -17.03
C GLY A 95 -16.52 -17.82 -16.59
N GLY A 96 -15.88 -16.74 -17.06
CA GLY A 96 -14.58 -16.31 -16.55
C GLY A 96 -14.60 -16.08 -15.03
N ASN A 97 -13.45 -16.29 -14.40
CA ASN A 97 -13.23 -16.03 -12.98
C ASN A 97 -11.85 -15.38 -12.82
N SER A 98 -11.82 -14.21 -12.22
CA SER A 98 -10.62 -13.44 -11.90
C SER A 98 -10.98 -12.48 -10.76
N GLY A 99 -9.97 -12.01 -10.04
CA GLY A 99 -10.14 -11.02 -8.98
C GLY A 99 -8.94 -10.09 -8.88
N VAL A 100 -9.11 -9.00 -8.14
CA VAL A 100 -8.02 -8.07 -7.78
C VAL A 100 -7.64 -8.28 -6.33
N PHE A 101 -6.39 -8.67 -6.09
CA PHE A 101 -5.87 -8.85 -4.75
C PHE A 101 -5.29 -7.54 -4.21
N LEU A 102 -5.80 -7.10 -3.06
CA LEU A 102 -5.34 -5.95 -2.29
C LEU A 102 -4.57 -6.43 -1.05
N TRP A 103 -3.54 -5.67 -0.66
CA TRP A 103 -2.67 -5.98 0.48
C TRP A 103 -2.18 -7.44 0.49
N SER A 104 -1.83 -7.95 -0.69
CA SER A 104 -1.37 -9.31 -0.85
C SER A 104 0.11 -9.46 -0.51
N ASP A 105 0.46 -10.60 0.10
CA ASP A 105 1.86 -10.96 0.32
C ASP A 105 2.55 -11.49 -0.95
N ALA A 106 1.78 -11.74 -2.02
CA ALA A 106 2.25 -12.32 -3.28
C ALA A 106 3.08 -13.61 -3.08
N LYS A 107 2.74 -14.39 -2.06
CA LYS A 107 3.37 -15.67 -1.74
C LYS A 107 2.31 -16.77 -1.81
N PRO A 108 2.20 -17.48 -2.93
CA PRO A 108 1.25 -18.57 -3.05
C PRO A 108 1.66 -19.73 -2.15
N GLU A 109 0.72 -20.22 -1.33
CA GLU A 109 0.92 -21.36 -0.42
C GLU A 109 -0.18 -22.40 -0.65
N GLY A 110 0.20 -23.63 -1.02
CA GLY A 110 -0.75 -24.71 -1.28
C GLY A 110 -1.59 -24.52 -2.55
N ASN A 111 -2.62 -23.67 -2.51
CA ASN A 111 -3.66 -23.53 -3.53
C ASN A 111 -3.34 -22.51 -4.65
N ARG A 112 -2.06 -22.15 -4.84
CA ARG A 112 -1.52 -21.22 -5.86
C ARG A 112 -1.99 -19.76 -5.76
N LEU A 113 -2.96 -19.41 -4.92
CA LEU A 113 -3.33 -18.01 -4.69
C LEU A 113 -2.62 -17.50 -3.43
N PRO A 114 -2.09 -16.27 -3.44
CA PRO A 114 -1.48 -15.69 -2.26
C PRO A 114 -2.56 -15.26 -1.25
N ARG A 115 -2.14 -14.92 -0.04
CA ARG A 115 -3.04 -14.27 0.92
C ARG A 115 -3.26 -12.81 0.51
N GLY A 116 -4.44 -12.27 0.83
CA GLY A 116 -4.82 -10.89 0.55
C GLY A 116 -6.34 -10.73 0.62
N MET A 117 -6.81 -9.48 0.53
CA MET A 117 -8.23 -9.21 0.30
C MET A 117 -8.49 -9.31 -1.20
N GLU A 118 -9.37 -10.21 -1.62
CA GLU A 118 -9.78 -10.32 -3.01
C GLU A 118 -11.06 -9.51 -3.26
N VAL A 119 -11.01 -8.64 -4.26
CA VAL A 119 -12.19 -7.99 -4.83
C VAL A 119 -12.57 -8.75 -6.09
N GLN A 120 -13.74 -9.40 -6.04
CA GLN A 120 -14.29 -10.24 -7.11
C GLN A 120 -15.21 -9.45 -8.04
#